data_AF-A0A0F9L2F9-F1
#
_entry.id   AF-A0A0F9L2F9-F1
#
_cell.length_a   1.000
_cell.length_b   1.000
_cell.length_c   1.000
_cell.angle_alpha   90.00
_cell.angle_beta   90.00
_cell.angle_gamma   90.00
#
_symmetry.space_group_name_H-M   'P 1'
#
loop_
_entity.id
_entity.type
_entity.pdbx_description
1 polymer ?
#
loop_
_entity_poly.entity_id
_entity_poly.type
_entity_poly.pdbx_seq_one_letter_code
_entity_poly.pdbx_strand_id
1 'polypeptide(L)'
;MARLDQKGDLTMRDFFRPTSEPAKMLYDAFQEEAKKRHLARSGRCDEQSVHEWMDLERQAVWSAARDYSQQHGFRVLKLDEIQAAEEYASGHVDYGAKWAYAVARRITKK
;
A
#
# COMPACT_ATOMS: atom_id res chain seq x y z
N MET A 1 -6.52 21.30 -15.01
CA MET A 1 -7.11 20.67 -16.21
C MET A 1 -7.32 19.20 -15.92
N ALA A 2 -8.57 18.75 -15.77
CA ALA A 2 -8.93 17.35 -15.56
C ALA A 2 -8.89 16.60 -16.91
N ARG A 3 -8.39 15.36 -16.92
CA ARG A 3 -8.36 14.49 -18.10
C ARG A 3 -9.25 13.28 -17.81
N LEU A 4 -10.24 13.08 -18.67
CA LEU A 4 -11.13 11.91 -18.62
C LEU A 4 -10.37 10.70 -19.15
N ASP A 5 -10.57 9.53 -18.54
CA ASP A 5 -10.08 8.27 -19.08
C ASP A 5 -11.00 7.76 -20.20
N GLN A 6 -10.67 6.62 -20.82
CA GLN A 6 -11.44 6.04 -21.93
C GLN A 6 -12.87 5.63 -21.52
N LYS A 7 -13.20 5.59 -20.22
CA LYS A 7 -14.53 5.27 -19.70
C LYS A 7 -15.34 6.48 -19.23
N GLY A 8 -14.81 7.70 -19.39
CA GLY A 8 -15.52 8.93 -19.02
C GLY A 8 -15.56 9.20 -17.52
N ASP A 9 -14.70 8.53 -16.74
CA ASP A 9 -14.61 8.74 -15.30
C ASP A 9 -13.60 9.87 -14.99
N LEU A 10 -13.89 10.66 -13.95
CA LEU A 10 -12.96 11.68 -13.47
C LEU A 10 -11.81 10.99 -12.75
N THR A 11 -10.76 10.61 -13.48
CA THR A 11 -9.54 10.14 -12.84
C THR A 11 -8.87 11.30 -12.11
N MET A 12 -9.16 11.42 -10.82
CA MET A 12 -8.41 12.28 -9.93
C MET A 12 -6.98 11.74 -9.94
N ARG A 13 -6.06 12.49 -10.55
CA ARG A 13 -4.66 12.09 -10.68
C ARG A 13 -4.11 11.86 -9.28
N ASP A 14 -3.73 10.63 -8.99
CA ASP A 14 -3.06 10.28 -7.74
C ASP A 14 -1.63 10.84 -7.79
N PHE A 15 -1.42 11.98 -7.16
CA PHE A 15 -0.14 12.69 -7.14
C PHE A 15 0.90 11.98 -6.28
N PHE A 16 0.49 11.15 -5.33
CA PHE A 16 1.39 10.46 -4.42
C PHE A 16 1.80 9.08 -4.91
N ARG A 17 1.08 8.52 -5.89
CA ARG A 17 1.41 7.21 -6.47
C ARG A 17 2.88 7.15 -6.96
N PRO A 18 3.71 6.25 -6.41
CA PRO A 18 5.08 6.06 -6.85
C PRO A 18 5.16 5.66 -8.34
N THR A 19 6.26 6.02 -8.99
CA THR A 19 6.49 5.74 -10.42
C THR A 19 7.46 4.58 -10.67
N SER A 20 8.23 4.16 -9.66
CA SER A 20 9.29 3.16 -9.79
C SER A 20 8.94 1.87 -9.04
N GLU A 21 9.31 0.73 -9.60
CA GLU A 21 9.22 -0.56 -8.91
C GLU A 21 10.34 -0.72 -7.87
N PRO A 22 10.10 -1.42 -6.74
CA PRO A 22 8.83 -2.06 -6.36
C PRO A 22 7.82 -1.15 -5.67
N ALA A 23 8.16 0.12 -5.40
CA ALA A 23 7.30 1.02 -4.63
C ALA A 23 5.91 1.22 -5.27
N LYS A 24 5.85 1.28 -6.60
CA LYS A 24 4.59 1.42 -7.33
C LYS A 24 3.68 0.20 -7.14
N MET A 25 4.18 -1.02 -7.37
CA MET A 25 3.43 -2.25 -7.11
C MET A 25 2.93 -2.34 -5.67
N LEU A 26 3.79 -2.02 -4.70
CA LEU A 26 3.42 -2.08 -3.27
C LEU A 26 2.32 -1.08 -2.93
N TYR A 27 2.40 0.12 -3.49
CA TYR A 27 1.35 1.13 -3.36
C TYR A 27 0.03 0.66 -3.96
N ASP A 28 0.07 0.08 -5.16
CA ASP A 28 -1.14 -0.42 -5.83
C ASP A 28 -1.81 -1.53 -5.01
N ALA A 29 -1.03 -2.48 -4.47
CA ALA A 29 -1.55 -3.55 -3.62
C ALA A 29 -2.23 -3.01 -2.35
N PHE A 30 -1.62 -2.00 -1.71
CA PHE A 30 -2.25 -1.30 -0.58
C PHE A 30 -3.56 -0.62 -0.99
N GLN A 31 -3.58 0.12 -2.10
CA GLN A 31 -4.78 0.84 -2.55
C GLN A 31 -5.92 -0.12 -2.94
N GLU A 32 -5.62 -1.29 -3.49
CA GLU A 32 -6.63 -2.32 -3.79
C GLU A 32 -7.28 -2.86 -2.53
N GLU A 33 -6.52 -3.11 -1.46
CA GLU A 33 -7.06 -3.53 -0.17
C GLU A 33 -7.84 -2.42 0.52
N ALA A 34 -7.29 -1.20 0.55
CA ALA A 34 -7.92 -0.02 1.15
C ALA A 34 -9.28 0.31 0.50
N LYS A 35 -9.47 0.04 -0.80
CA LYS A 35 -10.79 0.19 -1.45
C LYS A 35 -11.86 -0.72 -0.86
N LYS A 36 -11.49 -1.92 -0.41
CA LYS A 36 -12.43 -2.87 0.23
C LYS A 36 -12.95 -2.31 1.56
N ARG A 37 -12.11 -1.58 2.30
CA ARG A 37 -12.50 -0.84 3.50
C ARG A 37 -13.62 0.16 3.23
N HIS A 38 -13.51 0.94 2.16
CA HIS A 38 -14.50 1.95 1.82
C HIS A 38 -15.87 1.35 1.48
N LEU A 39 -15.90 0.13 0.92
CA LEU A 39 -17.14 -0.60 0.63
C LEU A 39 -17.78 -1.19 1.91
N ALA A 40 -16.97 -1.64 2.87
CA ALA A 40 -17.44 -2.22 4.14
C ALA A 40 -17.96 -1.16 5.14
N ARG A 41 -17.52 0.10 5.03
CA ARG A 41 -17.91 1.20 5.93
C ARG A 41 -19.37 1.66 5.87
N SER A 42 -20.19 1.08 4.99
CA SER A 42 -21.62 1.44 4.87
C SER A 42 -22.47 1.07 6.10
N GLY A 43 -21.91 0.41 7.12
CA GLY A 43 -22.60 0.13 8.38
C GLY A 43 -21.66 -0.06 9.56
N ARG A 44 -21.42 1.01 10.34
CA ARG A 44 -20.67 1.08 11.61
C ARG A 44 -19.21 0.58 11.58
N CYS A 45 -18.26 1.49 11.85
CA CYS A 45 -16.91 1.14 12.26
C CYS A 45 -16.81 1.15 13.79
N ASP A 46 -16.51 0.01 14.39
CA ASP A 46 -15.89 -0.02 15.71
C ASP A 46 -14.35 0.03 15.58
N GLU A 47 -13.66 0.27 16.70
CA GLU A 47 -12.19 0.30 16.76
C GLU A 47 -11.56 -1.04 16.36
N GLN A 48 -12.25 -2.14 16.66
CA GLN A 48 -11.83 -3.50 16.32
C GLN A 48 -11.75 -3.70 14.79
N SER A 49 -12.74 -3.19 14.06
CA SER A 49 -12.76 -3.20 12.59
C SER A 49 -11.59 -2.41 11.99
N VAL A 50 -11.11 -1.35 12.66
CA VAL A 50 -9.98 -0.55 12.16
C VAL A 50 -8.69 -1.36 12.23
N HIS A 51 -8.43 -2.02 13.34
CA HIS A 51 -7.25 -2.87 13.51
C HIS A 51 -7.24 -4.04 12.51
N GLU A 52 -8.37 -4.72 12.33
CA GLU A 52 -8.50 -5.81 11.37
C GLU A 52 -8.20 -5.34 9.93
N TRP A 53 -8.64 -4.14 9.56
CA TRP A 53 -8.33 -3.60 8.24
C TRP A 53 -6.87 -3.24 8.05
N MET A 54 -6.23 -2.68 9.08
CA MET A 54 -4.79 -2.42 9.03
C MET A 54 -3.99 -3.72 8.89
N ASP A 55 -4.43 -4.80 9.53
CA ASP A 55 -3.81 -6.13 9.37
C ASP A 55 -3.96 -6.66 7.94
N LEU A 56 -5.15 -6.52 7.33
CA LEU A 56 -5.37 -6.90 5.93
C LEU A 56 -4.51 -6.07 4.96
N GLU A 57 -4.41 -4.75 5.18
CA GLU A 57 -3.56 -3.85 4.40
C GLU A 57 -2.08 -4.26 4.52
N ARG A 58 -1.59 -4.54 5.74
CA ARG A 58 -0.22 -5.03 5.97
C ARG A 58 0.02 -6.37 5.29
N GLN A 59 -0.94 -7.28 5.35
CA GLN A 59 -0.86 -8.60 4.72
C GLN A 59 -0.80 -8.50 3.20
N ALA A 60 -1.58 -7.60 2.59
CA ALA A 60 -1.57 -7.35 1.15
C ALA A 60 -0.21 -6.82 0.69
N VAL A 61 0.33 -5.81 1.38
CA VAL A 61 1.67 -5.26 1.10
C VAL A 61 2.75 -6.31 1.31
N TRP A 62 2.66 -7.13 2.36
CA TRP A 62 3.61 -8.22 2.61
C TRP A 62 3.57 -9.27 1.51
N SER A 63 2.40 -9.68 1.04
CA SER A 63 2.27 -10.65 -0.06
C SER A 63 2.94 -10.12 -1.33
N ALA A 64 2.65 -8.87 -1.71
CA ALA A 64 3.27 -8.24 -2.87
C ALA A 64 4.81 -8.12 -2.71
N ALA A 65 5.27 -7.72 -1.53
CA ALA A 65 6.69 -7.63 -1.21
C ALA A 65 7.39 -9.00 -1.28
N ARG A 66 6.74 -10.06 -0.77
CA ARG A 66 7.24 -11.43 -0.80
C ARG A 66 7.40 -11.90 -2.23
N ASP A 67 6.35 -11.77 -3.04
CA ASP A 67 6.33 -12.25 -4.41
C ASP A 67 7.38 -11.51 -5.26
N TYR A 68 7.48 -10.18 -5.11
CA TYR A 68 8.54 -9.40 -5.75
C TYR A 68 9.94 -9.86 -5.31
N SER A 69 10.15 -10.07 -4.01
CA SER A 69 11.45 -10.50 -3.48
C SER A 69 11.85 -11.87 -4.03
N GLN A 70 10.92 -12.82 -4.08
CA GLN A 70 11.15 -14.16 -4.62
C GLN A 70 11.46 -14.12 -6.12
N GLN A 71 10.73 -13.31 -6.90
CA GLN A 71 10.94 -13.19 -8.35
C GLN A 71 12.28 -12.56 -8.71
N HIS A 72 12.78 -11.64 -7.88
CA HIS A 72 14.01 -10.88 -8.16
C HIS A 72 15.22 -11.32 -7.32
N GLY A 73 15.10 -12.37 -6.51
CA GLY A 73 16.19 -12.90 -5.70
C GLY A 73 16.58 -12.03 -4.50
N PHE A 74 15.67 -11.20 -4.00
CA PHE A 74 15.87 -10.43 -2.77
C PHE A 74 15.49 -11.24 -1.53
N ARG A 75 15.95 -10.79 -0.37
CA ARG A 75 15.50 -11.32 0.92
C ARG A 75 14.01 -11.01 1.10
N VAL A 76 13.23 -12.05 1.43
CA VAL A 76 11.82 -11.87 1.84
C VAL A 76 11.76 -11.17 3.20
N LEU A 77 11.01 -10.06 3.26
CA LEU A 77 10.74 -9.34 4.50
C LEU A 77 9.76 -10.11 5.40
N LYS A 78 9.90 -9.96 6.71
CA LYS A 78 8.92 -10.41 7.70
C LYS A 78 7.77 -9.41 7.80
N LEU A 79 6.61 -9.87 8.28
CA LEU A 79 5.45 -9.00 8.49
C LEU A 79 5.77 -7.86 9.47
N ASP A 80 6.54 -8.12 10.53
CA ASP A 80 6.99 -7.09 11.50
C ASP A 80 7.81 -5.97 10.84
N GLU A 81 8.57 -6.28 9.78
CA GLU A 81 9.33 -5.27 9.04
C GLU A 81 8.44 -4.39 8.16
N ILE A 82 7.33 -4.96 7.68
CA ILE A 82 6.27 -4.23 6.97
C ILE A 82 5.52 -3.32 7.95
N GLN A 83 5.20 -3.82 9.14
CA GLN A 83 4.58 -3.04 10.21
C GLN A 83 5.50 -1.87 10.64
N ALA A 84 6.78 -2.11 10.91
CA ALA A 84 7.72 -1.04 11.23
C ALA A 84 7.90 -0.02 10.09
N ALA A 85 7.62 -0.40 8.84
CA ALA A 85 7.57 0.52 7.71
C ALA A 85 6.30 1.38 7.70
N GLU A 86 5.18 0.79 8.10
CA GLU A 86 3.88 1.42 8.21
C GLU A 86 3.89 2.46 9.33
N GLU A 87 4.34 2.08 10.53
CA GLU A 87 4.47 2.98 11.69
C GLU A 87 5.35 4.20 11.37
N TYR A 88 6.41 4.02 10.58
CA TYR A 88 7.26 5.12 10.11
C TYR A 88 6.57 6.05 9.10
N ALA A 89 5.61 5.53 8.34
CA ALA A 89 4.83 6.31 7.38
C ALA A 89 3.61 6.96 8.03
N SER A 90 3.11 6.40 9.13
CA SER A 90 1.96 6.88 9.88
C SER A 90 2.10 8.37 10.24
N GLY A 91 1.00 9.12 10.05
CA GLY A 91 0.95 10.57 10.26
C GLY A 91 1.46 11.44 9.09
N HIS A 92 2.01 10.85 8.02
CA HIS A 92 2.40 11.59 6.82
C HIS A 92 1.22 11.85 5.87
N VAL A 93 1.20 13.03 5.23
CA VAL A 93 0.17 13.41 4.24
C VAL A 93 0.16 12.48 3.02
N ASP A 94 1.32 11.92 2.69
CA ASP A 94 1.57 10.95 1.61
C ASP A 94 1.74 9.53 2.15
N TYR A 95 1.08 9.20 3.27
CA TYR A 95 1.19 7.93 4.02
C TYR A 95 1.42 6.70 3.14
N GLY A 96 0.51 6.40 2.20
CA GLY A 96 0.60 5.19 1.38
C GLY A 96 1.86 5.15 0.51
N ALA A 97 2.25 6.29 -0.06
CA ALA A 97 3.45 6.39 -0.89
C ALA A 97 4.72 6.26 -0.03
N LYS A 98 4.75 6.94 1.11
CA LYS A 98 5.86 6.88 2.05
C LYS A 98 6.07 5.46 2.57
N TRP A 99 4.99 4.75 2.90
CA TRP A 99 5.04 3.35 3.32
C TRP A 99 5.61 2.46 2.22
N ALA A 100 5.09 2.57 0.99
CA ALA A 100 5.56 1.80 -0.15
C ALA A 100 7.06 2.03 -0.44
N TYR A 101 7.53 3.28 -0.39
CA TYR A 101 8.96 3.60 -0.50
C TYR A 101 9.79 3.02 0.65
N ALA A 102 9.28 3.06 1.88
CA ALA A 102 9.96 2.51 3.04
C ALA A 102 10.11 0.99 2.96
N VAL A 103 9.11 0.28 2.43
CA VAL A 103 9.19 -1.16 2.16
C VAL A 103 10.13 -1.45 0.99
N ALA A 104 9.99 -0.73 -0.13
CA ALA A 104 10.85 -0.89 -1.31
C ALA A 104 12.34 -0.73 -0.97
N ARG A 105 12.68 0.27 -0.14
CA ARG A 105 14.04 0.48 0.36
C ARG A 105 14.55 -0.68 1.21
N ARG A 106 13.69 -1.35 1.99
CA ARG A 106 14.07 -2.53 2.79
C ARG A 106 14.29 -3.77 1.92
N ILE A 107 13.49 -3.97 0.87
CA ILE A 107 13.66 -5.06 -0.09
C ILE A 107 14.99 -4.92 -0.85
N THR A 108 15.28 -3.71 -1.32
CA THR A 108 16.41 -3.43 -2.23
C THR A 108 17.72 -3.11 -1.50
N LYS A 109 17.71 -3.09 -0.16
CA LYS A 109 18.92 -2.88 0.64
C LYS A 109 19.77 -4.14 0.56
N LYS A 110 20.98 -4.00 0.01
CA LYS A 110 22.02 -5.05 0.02
C LYS A 110 22.52 -5.32 1.43
#